data_AF-A0A8H7RE41-F1
#
_entry.id   AF-A0A8H7RE41-F1
#
_cell.length_a   1.000
_cell.length_b   1.000
_cell.length_c   1.000
_cell.angle_alpha   90.00
_cell.angle_beta   90.00
_cell.angle_gamma   90.00
#
_symmetry.space_group_name_H-M   'P 1'
#
loop_
_entity.id
_entity.type
_entity.pdbx_description
1 polymer ?
#
loop_
_entity_poly.entity_id
_entity_poly.type
_entity_poly.pdbx_seq_one_letter_code
_entity_poly.pdbx_strand_id
1 'polypeptide(L)'
;MQLNLKAWDDNSVEMNVTHCGICSSDIHTLDENWRPAKRPCVVSHKIVGVISRVGKNGTNLKVGDRAGVGAQSSSYHECELCLDGQENLCQGGGVFTYNCRWPCGSKSYGGYADKWRGDYHFAFKVPDTMTSEIAATFFCAGVTPYAPLKRANIIPGKSVVGVMGIGGLGHFGVQFAKEFNMTEKTATEASNDFWLEFKNEKQVIQDQLENSRSLPKSQLPTHFNGILQKINTLEKNVTKATEYIPSYDERQCSLQLKELVEKLETTKAELTPKAKFSFKSRKNKTVVAPVTPSVQLALPKEESEILSDATVLLRDKDNCVLTLKDSERKQQSQTSVDILLSNIHHCVVILEQDNVQISAIHIKNVHHCIIYCGSIEGSVLMYGLTDSVLVVGCHQFRMHDAHHVDIMLHVTSRPIIEDSNNIQVGRFHCNDDVNYYDQLEDFNWLKKQASPNWTLMDQDRYSVINKQLSVLKTDKTEDLLLKGLSLLPTE
;
A
#
# COMPACT_ATOMS: atom_id res chain seq x y z
N MET A 1 -28.25 -23.40 -10.70
CA MET A 1 -28.63 -22.46 -11.79
C MET A 1 -27.93 -22.90 -13.05
N GLN A 2 -28.64 -23.08 -14.17
CA GLN A 2 -28.03 -23.40 -15.46
C GLN A 2 -27.75 -22.10 -16.20
N LEU A 3 -26.50 -21.90 -16.64
CA LEU A 3 -26.08 -20.72 -17.38
C LEU A 3 -25.79 -21.09 -18.83
N ASN A 4 -26.14 -20.20 -19.76
CA ASN A 4 -25.86 -20.41 -21.17
C ASN A 4 -24.39 -20.10 -21.46
N LEU A 5 -23.67 -21.08 -22.01
CA LEU A 5 -22.32 -20.89 -22.54
C LEU A 5 -22.33 -19.94 -23.75
N LYS A 6 -21.14 -19.50 -24.19
CA LYS A 6 -20.94 -18.76 -25.45
C LYS A 6 -21.71 -19.42 -26.60
N ALA A 7 -22.34 -18.64 -27.47
CA ALA A 7 -22.94 -19.19 -28.69
C ALA A 7 -21.86 -19.92 -29.53
N TRP A 8 -22.25 -21.05 -30.11
CA TRP A 8 -21.33 -21.88 -30.90
C TRP A 8 -21.05 -21.25 -32.27
N ASP A 9 -19.80 -21.29 -32.70
CA ASP A 9 -19.34 -20.92 -34.04
C ASP A 9 -18.18 -21.85 -34.48
N ASP A 10 -17.65 -21.65 -35.68
CA ASP A 10 -16.59 -22.50 -36.24
C ASP A 10 -15.23 -22.35 -35.52
N ASN A 11 -15.04 -21.31 -34.70
CA ASN A 11 -13.87 -21.10 -33.84
C ASN A 11 -14.07 -21.62 -32.41
N SER A 12 -15.24 -22.17 -32.10
CA SER A 12 -15.55 -22.55 -30.72
C SER A 12 -14.87 -23.86 -30.32
N VAL A 13 -14.40 -23.94 -29.08
CA VAL A 13 -14.02 -25.18 -28.42
C VAL A 13 -14.83 -25.33 -27.14
N GLU A 14 -15.31 -26.55 -26.84
CA GLU A 14 -15.97 -26.90 -25.58
C GLU A 14 -15.15 -27.93 -24.82
N MET A 15 -15.08 -27.74 -23.50
CA MET A 15 -14.33 -28.61 -22.59
C MET A 15 -15.23 -29.00 -21.41
N ASN A 16 -15.12 -30.26 -21.00
CA ASN A 16 -15.56 -30.69 -19.67
C ASN A 16 -14.48 -30.28 -18.68
N VAL A 17 -14.81 -29.36 -17.77
CA VAL A 17 -13.84 -28.85 -16.80
C VAL A 17 -13.57 -29.92 -15.75
N THR A 18 -12.30 -30.10 -15.41
CA THR A 18 -11.88 -31.07 -14.39
C THR A 18 -11.19 -30.39 -13.22
N HIS A 19 -10.42 -29.33 -13.50
CA HIS A 19 -9.62 -28.63 -12.51
C HIS A 19 -9.66 -27.13 -12.79
N CYS A 20 -9.67 -26.34 -11.72
CA CYS A 20 -9.55 -24.90 -11.78
C CYS A 20 -8.62 -24.41 -10.68
N GLY A 21 -7.64 -23.61 -11.05
CA GLY A 21 -6.84 -22.88 -10.08
C GLY A 21 -7.61 -21.69 -9.52
N ILE A 22 -7.30 -21.34 -8.26
CA ILE A 22 -7.76 -20.09 -7.64
C ILE A 22 -6.73 -19.00 -7.93
N CYS A 23 -7.20 -17.81 -8.28
CA CYS A 23 -6.38 -16.62 -8.50
C CYS A 23 -6.87 -15.46 -7.62
N SER A 24 -5.97 -14.60 -7.13
CA SER A 24 -6.39 -13.38 -6.41
C SER A 24 -7.30 -12.49 -7.28
N SER A 25 -7.10 -12.51 -8.59
CA SER A 25 -7.97 -11.88 -9.58
C SER A 25 -9.42 -12.35 -9.55
N ASP A 26 -9.67 -13.59 -9.10
CA ASP A 26 -11.02 -14.10 -8.89
C ASP A 26 -11.68 -13.37 -7.71
N ILE A 27 -10.95 -13.26 -6.60
CA ILE A 27 -11.38 -12.58 -5.37
C ILE A 27 -11.65 -11.09 -5.65
N HIS A 28 -10.68 -10.38 -6.24
CA HIS A 28 -10.86 -8.96 -6.59
C HIS A 28 -12.04 -8.71 -7.52
N THR A 29 -12.39 -9.68 -8.37
CA THR A 29 -13.57 -9.55 -9.22
C THR A 29 -14.87 -9.79 -8.46
N LEU A 30 -14.91 -10.78 -7.56
CA LEU A 30 -16.10 -11.09 -6.76
C LEU A 30 -16.44 -9.99 -5.75
N ASP A 31 -15.40 -9.38 -5.18
CA ASP A 31 -15.48 -8.27 -4.23
C ASP A 31 -15.63 -6.91 -4.93
N GLU A 32 -15.69 -6.89 -6.26
CA GLU A 32 -15.87 -5.68 -7.09
C GLU A 32 -14.75 -4.63 -6.94
N ASN A 33 -13.60 -5.02 -6.38
CA ASN A 33 -12.43 -4.16 -6.12
C ASN A 33 -11.86 -3.47 -7.37
N TRP A 34 -12.06 -4.04 -8.57
CA TRP A 34 -11.59 -3.44 -9.83
C TRP A 34 -12.67 -2.65 -10.55
N ARG A 35 -13.90 -3.16 -10.50
CA ARG A 35 -15.11 -2.64 -11.15
C ARG A 35 -16.29 -3.53 -10.74
N PRO A 36 -17.54 -3.04 -10.88
CA PRO A 36 -18.72 -3.84 -10.59
C PRO A 36 -18.70 -5.19 -11.31
N ALA A 37 -19.00 -6.26 -10.57
CA ALA A 37 -19.13 -7.59 -11.13
C ALA A 37 -20.43 -7.68 -11.95
N LYS A 38 -20.32 -8.11 -13.21
CA LYS A 38 -21.52 -8.44 -13.99
C LYS A 38 -22.10 -9.70 -13.38
N ARG A 39 -23.20 -9.61 -12.60
CA ARG A 39 -23.86 -10.78 -11.98
C ARG A 39 -24.89 -11.44 -12.94
N PRO A 40 -25.14 -12.77 -12.86
CA PRO A 40 -24.36 -13.75 -12.09
C PRO A 40 -22.92 -13.86 -12.61
N CYS A 41 -21.93 -13.98 -11.73
CA CYS A 41 -20.51 -14.03 -12.09
C CYS A 41 -19.94 -15.41 -11.71
N VAL A 42 -19.36 -16.12 -12.68
CA VAL A 42 -18.63 -17.37 -12.45
C VAL A 42 -17.18 -17.07 -12.80
N VAL A 43 -16.29 -17.19 -11.81
CA VAL A 43 -14.87 -16.83 -11.93
C VAL A 43 -14.00 -18.06 -12.20
N SER A 44 -12.69 -17.90 -12.03
CA SER A 44 -11.60 -18.78 -12.46
C SER A 44 -11.24 -18.65 -13.93
N HIS A 45 -9.96 -18.38 -14.15
CA HIS A 45 -9.31 -18.34 -15.45
C HIS A 45 -8.06 -19.23 -15.51
N LYS A 46 -8.06 -20.27 -14.69
CA LYS A 46 -6.98 -21.27 -14.59
C LYS A 46 -7.56 -22.64 -14.89
N ILE A 47 -8.16 -22.77 -16.06
CA ILE A 47 -9.09 -23.87 -16.39
C ILE A 47 -8.29 -25.01 -17.01
N VAL A 48 -8.50 -26.24 -16.54
CA VAL A 48 -8.04 -27.47 -17.21
C VAL A 48 -9.19 -28.45 -17.34
N GLY A 49 -9.30 -29.05 -18.52
CA GLY A 49 -10.39 -29.97 -18.85
C GLY A 49 -10.04 -30.91 -20.00
N VAL A 50 -11.04 -31.69 -20.37
CA VAL A 50 -10.97 -32.58 -21.54
C VAL A 50 -11.87 -32.00 -22.62
N ILE A 51 -11.32 -31.84 -23.83
CA ILE A 51 -12.06 -31.33 -24.97
C ILE A 51 -13.22 -32.27 -25.31
N SER A 52 -14.44 -31.73 -25.31
CA SER A 52 -15.66 -32.48 -25.61
C SER A 52 -16.20 -32.17 -27.01
N ARG A 53 -15.89 -30.98 -27.56
CA ARG A 53 -16.29 -30.57 -28.91
C ARG A 53 -15.32 -29.54 -29.48
N VAL A 54 -15.04 -29.60 -30.79
CA VAL A 54 -14.16 -28.65 -31.49
C VAL A 54 -14.85 -28.12 -32.74
N GLY A 55 -14.76 -26.81 -32.97
CA GLY A 55 -15.21 -26.13 -34.18
C GLY A 55 -14.31 -26.43 -35.37
N LYS A 56 -14.78 -26.13 -36.58
CA LYS A 56 -14.08 -26.50 -37.82
C LYS A 56 -12.68 -25.89 -37.93
N ASN A 57 -12.45 -24.73 -37.33
CA ASN A 57 -11.18 -24.01 -37.41
C ASN A 57 -10.17 -24.44 -36.33
N GLY A 58 -10.62 -25.18 -35.30
CA GLY A 58 -9.81 -25.63 -34.17
C GLY A 58 -8.87 -26.82 -34.48
N THR A 59 -8.16 -26.76 -35.60
CA THR A 59 -7.39 -27.89 -36.16
C THR A 59 -6.23 -28.38 -35.27
N ASN A 60 -5.77 -27.56 -34.33
CA ASN A 60 -4.74 -27.91 -33.36
C ASN A 60 -5.24 -28.76 -32.18
N LEU A 61 -6.56 -28.89 -31.97
CA LEU A 61 -7.19 -29.62 -30.87
C LEU A 61 -8.09 -30.75 -31.39
N LYS A 62 -8.23 -31.83 -30.62
CA LYS A 62 -9.20 -32.90 -30.89
C LYS A 62 -10.00 -33.27 -29.64
N VAL A 63 -11.18 -33.84 -29.86
CA VAL A 63 -11.99 -34.41 -28.76
C VAL A 63 -11.15 -35.45 -28.01
N GLY A 64 -11.19 -35.39 -26.68
CA GLY A 64 -10.38 -36.22 -25.79
C GLY A 64 -9.03 -35.60 -25.39
N ASP A 65 -8.56 -34.54 -26.07
CA ASP A 65 -7.33 -33.85 -25.64
C ASP A 65 -7.52 -33.24 -24.25
N ARG A 66 -6.46 -33.32 -23.43
CA ARG A 66 -6.35 -32.53 -22.19
C ARG A 66 -5.84 -31.14 -22.56
N ALA A 67 -6.62 -30.12 -22.25
CA ALA A 67 -6.31 -28.74 -22.59
C ALA A 67 -6.66 -27.80 -21.45
N GLY A 68 -6.10 -26.60 -21.47
CA GLY A 68 -6.44 -25.55 -20.53
C GLY A 68 -6.50 -24.17 -21.15
N VAL A 69 -7.07 -23.25 -20.38
CA VAL A 69 -7.42 -21.88 -20.77
C VAL A 69 -7.00 -20.92 -19.66
N GLY A 70 -6.35 -19.84 -20.06
CA GLY A 70 -5.84 -18.79 -19.18
C GLY A 70 -6.80 -17.62 -18.96
N ALA A 71 -6.24 -16.46 -18.62
CA ALA A 71 -6.95 -15.20 -18.32
C ALA A 71 -7.66 -14.55 -19.53
N GLN A 72 -7.05 -14.69 -20.72
CA GLN A 72 -7.61 -14.21 -21.97
C GLN A 72 -8.24 -15.36 -22.74
N SER A 73 -9.36 -15.10 -23.41
CA SER A 73 -10.08 -16.12 -24.19
C SER A 73 -10.51 -15.66 -25.58
N SER A 74 -10.23 -14.42 -25.97
CA SER A 74 -10.38 -13.94 -27.34
C SER A 74 -9.59 -12.63 -27.55
N SER A 75 -9.37 -12.27 -28.80
CA SER A 75 -8.79 -11.01 -29.25
C SER A 75 -9.43 -10.55 -30.57
N TYR A 76 -8.90 -9.50 -31.19
CA TYR A 76 -9.35 -9.06 -32.51
C TYR A 76 -8.74 -9.90 -33.66
N HIS A 77 -7.64 -10.60 -33.43
CA HIS A 77 -6.93 -11.47 -34.39
C HIS A 77 -6.34 -10.81 -35.65
N GLU A 78 -6.69 -9.56 -35.96
CA GLU A 78 -6.23 -8.88 -37.19
C GLU A 78 -5.27 -7.72 -36.93
N CYS A 79 -5.19 -7.19 -35.70
CA CYS A 79 -4.28 -6.07 -35.42
C CYS A 79 -2.83 -6.55 -35.33
N GLU A 80 -1.89 -5.65 -35.60
CA GLU A 80 -0.45 -5.95 -35.65
C GLU A 80 0.04 -6.72 -34.41
N LEU A 81 -0.41 -6.30 -33.21
CA LEU A 81 -0.05 -6.97 -31.96
C LEU A 81 -0.62 -8.40 -31.86
N CYS A 82 -1.81 -8.67 -32.39
CA CYS A 82 -2.32 -10.04 -32.43
C CYS A 82 -1.52 -10.91 -33.41
N LEU A 83 -1.18 -10.36 -34.58
CA LEU A 83 -0.40 -11.08 -35.60
C LEU A 83 1.04 -11.38 -35.14
N ASP A 84 1.57 -10.56 -34.22
CA ASP A 84 2.88 -10.75 -33.59
C ASP A 84 2.82 -11.66 -32.33
N GLY A 85 1.68 -12.30 -32.05
CA GLY A 85 1.52 -13.18 -30.87
C GLY A 85 1.53 -12.43 -29.53
N GLN A 86 1.13 -11.15 -29.56
CA GLN A 86 0.96 -10.28 -28.40
C GLN A 86 -0.53 -9.94 -28.19
N GLU A 87 -1.41 -10.94 -28.28
CA GLU A 87 -2.86 -10.78 -28.16
C GLU A 87 -3.26 -10.15 -26.81
N ASN A 88 -2.41 -10.28 -25.78
CA ASN A 88 -2.58 -9.63 -24.48
C ASN A 88 -2.52 -8.09 -24.54
N LEU A 89 -2.00 -7.53 -25.63
CA LEU A 89 -1.93 -6.09 -25.91
C LEU A 89 -2.86 -5.68 -27.05
N CYS A 90 -3.82 -6.53 -27.44
CA CYS A 90 -4.74 -6.27 -28.56
C CYS A 90 -5.37 -4.87 -28.49
N GLN A 91 -5.16 -4.06 -29.53
CA GLN A 91 -5.71 -2.70 -29.65
C GLN A 91 -7.24 -2.67 -29.73
N GLY A 92 -7.85 -3.69 -30.33
CA GLY A 92 -9.30 -3.86 -30.36
C GLY A 92 -9.91 -4.35 -29.04
N GLY A 93 -9.07 -4.55 -28.01
CA GLY A 93 -9.43 -5.14 -26.74
C GLY A 93 -9.43 -6.68 -26.77
N GLY A 94 -9.18 -7.28 -25.61
CA GLY A 94 -9.29 -8.72 -25.41
C GLY A 94 -10.58 -9.09 -24.67
N VAL A 95 -11.08 -10.31 -24.89
CA VAL A 95 -12.13 -10.89 -24.05
C VAL A 95 -11.47 -11.69 -22.94
N PHE A 96 -11.72 -11.31 -21.69
CA PHE A 96 -11.31 -12.09 -20.52
C PHE A 96 -12.25 -13.26 -20.26
N THR A 97 -11.71 -14.32 -19.70
CA THR A 97 -12.38 -15.62 -19.46
C THR A 97 -13.68 -15.49 -18.67
N TYR A 98 -13.76 -14.50 -17.78
CA TYR A 98 -14.97 -14.16 -17.04
C TYR A 98 -15.18 -12.65 -16.92
N ASN A 99 -16.37 -12.25 -16.46
CA ASN A 99 -16.78 -10.86 -16.23
C ASN A 99 -16.64 -9.93 -17.47
N CYS A 100 -16.67 -10.52 -18.66
CA CYS A 100 -16.58 -9.81 -19.94
C CYS A 100 -17.75 -10.20 -20.87
N ARG A 101 -17.71 -9.72 -22.12
CA ARG A 101 -18.66 -10.09 -23.17
C ARG A 101 -17.90 -10.56 -24.39
N TRP A 102 -18.37 -11.66 -24.98
CA TRP A 102 -17.94 -12.13 -26.28
C TRP A 102 -18.45 -11.20 -27.38
N PRO A 103 -17.82 -11.19 -28.58
CA PRO A 103 -18.31 -10.40 -29.72
C PRO A 103 -19.75 -10.74 -30.12
N CYS A 104 -20.18 -11.99 -29.94
CA CYS A 104 -21.56 -12.44 -30.15
C CYS A 104 -22.56 -11.95 -29.08
N GLY A 105 -22.15 -11.09 -28.15
CA GLY A 105 -22.98 -10.53 -27.08
C GLY A 105 -23.15 -11.43 -25.85
N SER A 106 -22.84 -12.74 -25.97
CA SER A 106 -22.84 -13.67 -24.84
C SER A 106 -21.91 -13.18 -23.73
N LYS A 107 -22.28 -13.46 -22.48
CA LYS A 107 -21.44 -13.16 -21.31
C LYS A 107 -20.33 -14.21 -21.18
N SER A 108 -19.14 -13.81 -20.75
CA SER A 108 -18.08 -14.76 -20.43
C SER A 108 -18.19 -15.25 -18.99
N TYR A 109 -18.06 -16.57 -18.83
CA TYR A 109 -18.11 -17.30 -17.56
C TYR A 109 -16.84 -18.13 -17.42
N GLY A 110 -16.27 -18.11 -16.23
CA GLY A 110 -15.03 -18.78 -15.88
C GLY A 110 -15.19 -20.27 -15.60
N GLY A 111 -14.14 -20.87 -15.05
CA GLY A 111 -13.99 -22.30 -14.89
C GLY A 111 -14.64 -22.94 -13.67
N TYR A 112 -15.18 -22.18 -12.70
CA TYR A 112 -15.96 -22.77 -11.59
C TYR A 112 -17.34 -23.26 -12.06
N ALA A 113 -17.34 -24.16 -13.04
CA ALA A 113 -18.45 -24.73 -13.77
C ALA A 113 -18.10 -26.16 -14.21
N ASP A 114 -19.09 -26.92 -14.65
CA ASP A 114 -18.94 -28.26 -15.22
C ASP A 114 -18.36 -28.23 -16.66
N LYS A 115 -18.63 -27.15 -17.39
CA LYS A 115 -18.20 -26.95 -18.77
C LYS A 115 -17.73 -25.53 -19.03
N TRP A 116 -16.82 -25.41 -20.00
CA TRP A 116 -16.40 -24.13 -20.53
C TRP A 116 -16.45 -24.15 -22.07
N ARG A 117 -16.80 -23.00 -22.67
CA ARG A 117 -16.76 -22.81 -24.14
C ARG A 117 -16.23 -21.43 -24.49
N GLY A 118 -15.27 -21.39 -25.41
CA GLY A 118 -14.65 -20.16 -25.91
C GLY A 118 -13.92 -20.38 -27.23
N ASP A 119 -12.97 -19.52 -27.54
CA ASP A 119 -12.19 -19.57 -28.78
C ASP A 119 -11.07 -20.62 -28.69
N TYR A 120 -10.92 -21.45 -29.73
CA TYR A 120 -9.90 -22.50 -29.78
C TYR A 120 -8.46 -21.96 -29.71
N HIS A 121 -8.22 -20.73 -30.20
CA HIS A 121 -6.89 -20.12 -30.24
C HIS A 121 -6.30 -19.92 -28.85
N PHE A 122 -7.16 -19.76 -27.84
CA PHE A 122 -6.79 -19.54 -26.44
C PHE A 122 -6.89 -20.81 -25.58
N ALA A 123 -7.06 -21.98 -26.20
CA ALA A 123 -7.02 -23.27 -25.55
C ALA A 123 -5.74 -24.02 -25.92
N PHE A 124 -4.95 -24.38 -24.91
CA PHE A 124 -3.62 -24.97 -25.10
C PHE A 124 -3.59 -26.39 -24.56
N LYS A 125 -2.92 -27.31 -25.28
CA LYS A 125 -2.74 -28.68 -24.80
C LYS A 125 -1.89 -28.71 -23.54
N VAL A 126 -2.33 -29.53 -22.58
CA VAL A 126 -1.56 -29.81 -21.38
C VAL A 126 -0.60 -30.96 -21.67
N PRO A 127 0.71 -30.82 -21.42
CA PRO A 127 1.67 -31.91 -21.61
C PRO A 127 1.31 -33.16 -20.78
N ASP A 128 1.55 -34.34 -21.35
CA ASP A 128 1.27 -35.62 -20.66
C ASP A 128 2.07 -35.80 -19.38
N THR A 129 3.26 -35.17 -19.30
CA THR A 129 4.15 -35.18 -18.14
C THR A 129 3.67 -34.32 -16.98
N MET A 130 2.61 -33.53 -17.15
CA MET A 130 2.09 -32.61 -16.14
C MET A 130 0.67 -32.99 -15.72
N THR A 131 0.45 -33.11 -14.42
CA THR A 131 -0.88 -33.38 -13.85
C THR A 131 -1.79 -32.16 -14.04
N SER A 132 -3.11 -32.38 -14.08
CA SER A 132 -4.08 -31.31 -14.32
C SER A 132 -4.09 -30.24 -13.22
N GLU A 133 -3.88 -30.67 -11.97
CA GLU A 133 -3.83 -29.81 -10.77
C GLU A 133 -2.67 -28.82 -10.89
N ILE A 134 -1.51 -29.31 -11.30
CA ILE A 134 -0.32 -28.48 -11.52
C ILE A 134 -0.54 -27.60 -12.76
N ALA A 135 -0.97 -28.18 -13.88
CA ALA A 135 -1.15 -27.46 -15.14
C ALA A 135 -2.09 -26.26 -15.01
N ALA A 136 -3.19 -26.39 -14.26
CA ALA A 136 -4.14 -25.31 -14.01
C ALA A 136 -3.44 -24.04 -13.49
N THR A 137 -2.44 -24.19 -12.62
CA THR A 137 -1.72 -23.04 -12.05
C THR A 137 -0.90 -22.25 -13.09
N PHE A 138 -0.41 -22.90 -14.14
CA PHE A 138 0.39 -22.27 -15.19
C PHE A 138 -0.40 -21.31 -16.09
N PHE A 139 -1.69 -21.57 -16.28
CA PHE A 139 -2.58 -20.77 -17.16
C PHE A 139 -2.82 -19.32 -16.69
N CYS A 140 -2.33 -18.96 -15.51
CA CYS A 140 -2.16 -17.56 -15.13
C CYS A 140 -0.90 -17.36 -14.28
N ALA A 141 -0.80 -18.01 -13.12
CA ALA A 141 0.28 -17.72 -12.17
C ALA A 141 1.66 -18.13 -12.70
N GLY A 142 1.75 -19.13 -13.59
CA GLY A 142 2.99 -19.49 -14.27
C GLY A 142 3.33 -18.53 -15.41
N VAL A 143 2.41 -18.30 -16.35
CA VAL A 143 2.69 -17.45 -17.52
C VAL A 143 2.97 -15.98 -17.15
N THR A 144 2.32 -15.44 -16.12
CA THR A 144 2.44 -14.04 -15.72
C THR A 144 3.86 -13.62 -15.32
N PRO A 145 4.60 -14.33 -14.45
CA PRO A 145 6.02 -14.06 -14.18
C PRO A 145 6.94 -14.60 -15.28
N TYR A 146 6.59 -15.68 -15.98
CA TYR A 146 7.40 -16.21 -17.08
C TYR A 146 7.56 -15.20 -18.23
N ALA A 147 6.48 -14.55 -18.66
CA ALA A 147 6.49 -13.63 -19.78
C ALA A 147 7.48 -12.44 -19.64
N PRO A 148 7.47 -11.64 -18.55
CA PRO A 148 8.44 -10.57 -18.37
C PRO A 148 9.86 -11.10 -18.19
N LEU A 149 10.07 -12.24 -17.51
CA LEU A 149 11.40 -12.84 -17.40
C LEU A 149 11.93 -13.25 -18.78
N LYS A 150 11.10 -13.88 -19.62
CA LYS A 150 11.51 -14.30 -20.97
C LYS A 150 11.82 -13.13 -21.89
N ARG A 151 11.13 -12.00 -21.70
CA ARG A 151 11.37 -10.74 -22.45
C ARG A 151 12.55 -9.94 -21.89
N ALA A 152 12.94 -10.18 -20.65
CA ALA A 152 14.13 -9.56 -20.09
C ALA A 152 15.38 -10.12 -20.78
N ASN A 153 16.38 -9.27 -20.99
CA ASN A 153 17.68 -9.68 -21.51
C ASN A 153 18.48 -10.38 -20.40
N ILE A 154 18.00 -11.55 -19.98
CA ILE A 154 18.62 -12.38 -18.96
C ILE A 154 19.98 -12.85 -19.46
N ILE A 155 21.01 -12.62 -18.65
CA ILE A 155 22.34 -13.18 -18.84
C ILE A 155 22.51 -14.28 -17.78
N PRO A 156 22.44 -15.56 -18.16
CA PRO A 156 22.59 -16.68 -17.23
C PRO A 156 23.86 -16.53 -16.38
N GLY A 157 23.73 -16.75 -15.07
CA GLY A 157 24.78 -16.64 -14.07
C GLY A 157 25.21 -15.20 -13.73
N LYS A 158 24.63 -14.17 -14.36
CA LYS A 158 24.96 -12.76 -14.09
C LYS A 158 23.75 -11.92 -13.69
N SER A 159 22.58 -12.22 -14.22
CA SER A 159 21.36 -11.48 -13.88
C SER A 159 20.84 -11.90 -12.50
N VAL A 160 20.39 -10.90 -11.74
CA VAL A 160 19.72 -11.06 -10.44
C VAL A 160 18.24 -10.73 -10.61
N VAL A 161 17.35 -11.53 -10.03
CA VAL A 161 15.90 -11.27 -9.98
C VAL A 161 15.47 -11.04 -8.55
N GLY A 162 14.88 -9.88 -8.31
CA GLY A 162 14.16 -9.59 -7.07
C GLY A 162 12.72 -10.11 -7.17
N VAL A 163 12.30 -10.93 -6.21
CA VAL A 163 10.90 -11.35 -6.07
C VAL A 163 10.27 -10.68 -4.86
N MET A 164 9.35 -9.76 -5.11
CA MET A 164 8.58 -9.05 -4.09
C MET A 164 7.22 -9.73 -3.87
N GLY A 165 7.06 -10.37 -2.71
CA GLY A 165 5.86 -11.12 -2.34
C GLY A 165 5.91 -12.59 -2.79
N ILE A 166 6.00 -13.51 -1.82
CA ILE A 166 6.10 -14.98 -2.06
C ILE A 166 4.70 -15.63 -2.05
N GLY A 167 3.82 -15.09 -2.89
CA GLY A 167 2.48 -15.66 -3.10
C GLY A 167 2.44 -16.63 -4.29
N GLY A 168 1.23 -16.81 -4.84
CA GLY A 168 1.00 -17.68 -6.01
C GLY A 168 1.81 -17.29 -7.25
N LEU A 169 2.09 -16.02 -7.51
CA LEU A 169 2.97 -15.60 -8.62
C LEU A 169 4.45 -15.60 -8.20
N GLY A 170 4.75 -15.14 -6.98
CA GLY A 170 6.13 -15.03 -6.49
C GLY A 170 6.86 -16.36 -6.47
N HIS A 171 6.22 -17.44 -6.03
CA HIS A 171 6.85 -18.76 -6.02
C HIS A 171 7.18 -19.28 -7.44
N PHE A 172 6.43 -18.87 -8.47
CA PHE A 172 6.78 -19.15 -9.86
C PHE A 172 7.96 -18.29 -10.32
N GLY A 173 8.00 -17.01 -9.92
CA GLY A 173 9.14 -16.13 -10.17
C GLY A 173 10.46 -16.73 -9.65
N VAL A 174 10.45 -17.27 -8.43
CA VAL A 174 11.61 -17.98 -7.85
C VAL A 174 11.97 -19.22 -8.66
N GLN A 175 11.00 -20.08 -8.99
CA GLN A 175 11.26 -21.29 -9.77
C GLN A 175 11.82 -21.00 -11.17
N PHE A 176 11.30 -19.98 -11.87
CA PHE A 176 11.81 -19.60 -13.17
C PHE A 176 13.19 -18.93 -13.09
N ALA A 177 13.45 -18.12 -12.07
CA ALA A 177 14.78 -17.54 -11.87
C ALA A 177 15.84 -18.65 -11.72
N LYS A 178 15.54 -19.67 -10.91
CA LYS A 178 16.40 -20.85 -10.75
C LYS A 178 16.59 -21.61 -12.07
N GLU A 179 15.52 -21.88 -12.80
CA GLU A 179 15.57 -22.59 -14.08
C GLU A 179 16.35 -21.81 -15.16
N PHE A 180 16.26 -20.48 -15.16
CA PHE A 180 17.04 -19.60 -16.03
C PHE A 180 18.49 -19.38 -15.57
N ASN A 181 18.93 -20.10 -14.53
CA ASN A 181 20.26 -19.98 -13.93
C ASN A 181 20.58 -18.54 -13.52
N MET A 182 19.60 -17.85 -12.94
CA MET A 182 19.74 -16.51 -12.38
C MET A 182 19.98 -16.63 -10.89
N THR A 183 20.61 -15.62 -10.29
CA THR A 183 20.59 -15.49 -8.83
C THR A 183 19.23 -14.93 -8.42
N GLU A 184 18.42 -15.73 -7.76
CA GLU A 184 17.21 -15.25 -7.11
C GLU A 184 17.56 -14.53 -5.80
N LYS A 185 16.91 -13.40 -5.55
CA LYS A 185 16.86 -12.78 -4.22
C LYS A 185 15.42 -12.50 -3.85
N THR A 186 15.03 -12.94 -2.67
CA THR A 186 13.79 -12.47 -2.06
C THR A 186 13.96 -11.03 -1.57
N ALA A 187 12.86 -10.28 -1.45
CA ALA A 187 12.90 -8.95 -0.85
C ALA A 187 13.53 -8.97 0.56
N THR A 188 13.32 -10.05 1.32
CA THR A 188 13.91 -10.23 2.65
C THR A 188 15.43 -10.40 2.59
N GLU A 189 15.97 -11.20 1.67
CA GLU A 189 17.42 -11.37 1.49
C GLU A 189 18.08 -10.08 0.99
N ALA A 190 17.46 -9.41 0.02
CA ALA A 190 17.94 -8.12 -0.47
C ALA A 190 17.95 -7.04 0.63
N SER A 191 16.90 -7.00 1.46
CA SER A 191 16.82 -6.11 2.62
C SER A 191 17.90 -6.43 3.66
N ASN A 192 18.13 -7.71 3.98
CA ASN A 192 19.17 -8.12 4.93
C ASN A 192 20.58 -7.75 4.47
N ASP A 193 20.89 -7.98 3.19
CA ASP A 193 22.19 -7.62 2.59
C ASP A 193 22.40 -6.10 2.67
N PHE A 194 21.39 -5.33 2.25
CA PHE A 194 21.42 -3.87 2.35
C PHE A 194 21.64 -3.41 3.78
N TRP A 195 20.95 -4.00 4.75
CA TRP A 195 21.08 -3.64 6.16
C TRP A 195 22.48 -3.90 6.72
N LEU A 196 23.11 -5.00 6.31
CA LEU A 196 24.48 -5.32 6.68
C LEU A 196 25.46 -4.30 6.09
N GLU A 197 25.31 -3.99 4.80
CA GLU A 197 26.12 -2.98 4.12
C GLU A 197 25.95 -1.58 4.74
N PHE A 198 24.71 -1.16 4.98
CA PHE A 198 24.39 0.13 5.60
C PHE A 198 25.02 0.27 6.99
N LYS A 199 24.91 -0.77 7.83
CA LYS A 199 25.55 -0.80 9.17
C LYS A 199 27.07 -0.68 9.06
N ASN A 200 27.70 -1.41 8.14
CA ASN A 200 29.14 -1.37 7.94
C ASN A 200 29.61 0.00 7.45
N GLU A 201 28.97 0.58 6.44
CA GLU A 201 29.33 1.91 5.92
C GLU A 201 29.12 3.00 6.97
N LYS A 202 28.03 2.94 7.73
CA LYS A 202 27.78 3.83 8.86
C LYS A 202 28.91 3.75 9.89
N GLN A 203 29.30 2.54 10.30
CA GLN A 203 30.37 2.36 11.28
C GLN A 203 31.69 2.94 10.78
N VAL A 204 32.04 2.70 9.50
CA VAL A 204 33.24 3.29 8.89
C VAL A 204 33.21 4.83 8.94
N ILE A 205 32.07 5.45 8.67
CA ILE A 205 31.92 6.91 8.76
C ILE A 205 32.09 7.39 10.20
N GLN A 206 31.49 6.69 11.17
CA GLN A 206 31.62 7.01 12.60
C GLN A 206 33.08 6.91 13.06
N ASP A 207 33.78 5.84 12.71
CA ASP A 207 35.20 5.66 13.03
C ASP A 207 36.07 6.77 12.41
N GLN A 208 35.76 7.20 11.18
CA GLN A 208 36.46 8.33 10.54
C GLN A 208 36.18 9.66 11.24
N LEU A 209 34.95 9.88 11.72
CA LEU A 209 34.60 11.05 12.52
C LEU A 209 35.37 11.07 13.84
N GLU A 210 35.43 9.96 14.57
CA GLU A 210 36.20 9.84 15.81
C GLU A 210 37.69 10.07 15.60
N ASN A 211 38.26 9.47 14.55
CA ASN A 211 39.67 9.64 14.16
C ASN A 211 40.02 11.08 13.79
N SER A 212 39.04 11.93 13.45
CA SER A 212 39.26 13.34 13.12
C SER A 212 39.98 14.10 14.24
N ARG A 213 39.75 13.73 15.51
CA ARG A 213 40.39 14.37 16.68
C ARG A 213 41.90 14.12 16.77
N SER A 214 42.40 13.10 16.08
CA SER A 214 43.81 12.70 16.09
C SER A 214 44.61 13.28 14.91
N LEU A 215 43.93 13.87 13.93
CA LEU A 215 44.55 14.33 12.69
C LEU A 215 45.16 15.75 12.79
N PRO A 216 46.23 16.04 12.04
CA PRO A 216 46.75 17.40 11.91
C PRO A 216 45.73 18.36 11.30
N LYS A 217 45.68 19.61 11.78
CA LYS A 217 44.74 20.64 11.30
C LYS A 217 44.78 20.88 9.79
N SER A 218 45.94 20.68 9.15
CA SER A 218 46.12 20.82 7.70
C SER A 218 45.37 19.76 6.88
N GLN A 219 45.06 18.60 7.48
CA GLN A 219 44.40 17.47 6.81
C GLN A 219 42.89 17.44 7.05
N LEU A 220 42.39 18.13 8.09
CA LEU A 220 40.97 18.16 8.46
C LEU A 220 40.02 18.56 7.31
N PRO A 221 40.31 19.60 6.48
CA PRO A 221 39.39 19.98 5.40
C PRO A 221 39.18 18.87 4.38
N THR A 222 40.26 18.20 3.97
CA THR A 222 40.20 17.08 3.01
C THR A 222 39.51 15.87 3.63
N HIS A 223 39.79 15.59 4.90
CA HIS A 223 39.17 14.48 5.64
C HIS A 223 37.65 14.65 5.76
N PHE A 224 37.17 15.82 6.18
CA PHE A 224 35.73 16.09 6.29
C PHE A 224 35.02 16.07 4.94
N ASN A 225 35.65 16.55 3.86
CA ASN A 225 35.10 16.41 2.51
C ASN A 225 34.96 14.93 2.10
N GLY A 226 35.93 14.08 2.45
CA GLY A 226 35.85 12.64 2.21
C GLY A 226 34.71 11.97 2.98
N ILE A 227 34.51 12.34 4.24
CA ILE A 227 33.38 11.86 5.06
C ILE A 227 32.05 12.30 4.44
N LEU A 228 31.92 13.57 4.04
CA LEU A 228 30.69 14.07 3.40
C LEU A 228 30.38 13.32 2.10
N GLN A 229 31.40 13.01 1.28
CA GLN A 229 31.21 12.19 0.08
C GLN A 229 30.71 10.77 0.40
N LYS A 230 31.21 10.15 1.48
CA LYS A 230 30.74 8.84 1.93
C LYS A 230 29.29 8.90 2.41
N ILE A 231 28.93 9.92 3.20
CA ILE A 231 27.53 10.13 3.64
C ILE A 231 26.61 10.28 2.43
N ASN A 232 26.98 11.11 1.44
CA ASN A 232 26.19 11.28 0.22
C ASN A 232 26.09 9.99 -0.63
N THR A 233 27.10 9.12 -0.57
CA THR A 233 27.08 7.82 -1.25
C THR A 233 26.13 6.87 -0.53
N LEU A 234 26.20 6.81 0.79
CA LEU A 234 25.29 6.04 1.63
C LEU A 234 23.83 6.49 1.44
N GLU A 235 23.57 7.79 1.38
CA GLU A 235 22.25 8.36 1.08
C GLU A 235 21.70 7.89 -0.27
N LYS A 236 22.51 7.91 -1.33
CA LYS A 236 22.13 7.38 -2.65
C LYS A 236 21.82 5.88 -2.60
N ASN A 237 22.55 5.12 -1.79
CA ASN A 237 22.30 3.69 -1.64
C ASN A 237 20.95 3.45 -0.94
N VAL A 238 20.62 4.23 0.10
CA VAL A 238 19.30 4.20 0.74
C VAL A 238 18.19 4.52 -0.26
N THR A 239 18.33 5.58 -1.07
CA THR A 239 17.32 5.96 -2.07
C THR A 239 17.05 4.85 -3.10
N LYS A 240 18.07 4.08 -3.48
CA LYS A 240 17.88 2.92 -4.37
C LYS A 240 17.21 1.75 -3.67
N ALA A 241 17.41 1.63 -2.35
CA ALA A 241 16.89 0.53 -1.56
C ALA A 241 15.41 0.69 -1.19
N THR A 242 14.85 1.91 -1.25
CA THR A 242 13.43 2.19 -0.94
C THR A 242 12.45 1.38 -1.79
N GLU A 243 12.87 0.88 -2.96
CA GLU A 243 12.06 0.00 -3.81
C GLU A 243 11.79 -1.37 -3.18
N TYR A 244 12.63 -1.84 -2.26
CA TYR A 244 12.56 -3.20 -1.71
C TYR A 244 12.73 -3.31 -0.19
N ILE A 245 13.06 -2.23 0.51
CA ILE A 245 13.09 -2.19 1.98
C ILE A 245 11.75 -1.66 2.54
N PRO A 246 11.29 -2.17 3.70
CA PRO A 246 10.13 -1.63 4.40
C PRO A 246 10.21 -0.12 4.67
N SER A 247 9.07 0.57 4.70
CA SER A 247 9.03 2.00 5.03
C SER A 247 9.56 2.33 6.42
N TYR A 248 9.45 1.40 7.38
CA TYR A 248 10.11 1.54 8.70
C TYR A 248 11.62 1.63 8.54
N ASP A 249 12.20 0.76 7.73
CA ASP A 249 13.64 0.68 7.48
C ASP A 249 14.16 1.93 6.76
N GLU A 250 13.42 2.42 5.78
CA GLU A 250 13.68 3.71 5.11
C GLU A 250 13.72 4.88 6.10
N ARG A 251 12.75 4.95 7.02
CA ARG A 251 12.72 5.97 8.08
C ARG A 251 13.93 5.85 9.00
N GLN A 252 14.28 4.63 9.41
CA GLN A 252 15.44 4.39 10.27
C GLN A 252 16.75 4.80 9.59
N CYS A 253 16.95 4.45 8.31
CA CYS A 253 18.11 4.89 7.54
C CYS A 253 18.18 6.42 7.44
N SER A 254 17.04 7.07 7.18
CA SER A 254 16.96 8.54 7.08
C SER A 254 17.31 9.25 8.39
N LEU A 255 16.85 8.73 9.53
CA LEU A 255 17.21 9.25 10.86
C LEU A 255 18.71 9.10 11.14
N GLN A 256 19.27 7.94 10.83
CA GLN A 256 20.69 7.68 11.05
C GLN A 256 21.60 8.51 10.12
N LEU A 257 21.17 8.79 8.89
CA LEU A 257 21.88 9.70 7.98
C LEU A 257 21.88 11.14 8.52
N LYS A 258 20.73 11.63 9.01
CA LYS A 258 20.64 12.95 9.66
C LYS A 258 21.60 13.03 10.86
N GLU A 259 21.63 12.00 11.70
CA GLU A 259 22.53 11.92 12.84
C GLU A 259 24.01 11.99 12.43
N LEU A 260 24.41 11.33 11.34
CA LEU A 260 25.77 11.39 10.81
C LEU A 260 26.14 12.79 10.29
N VAL A 261 25.22 13.47 9.60
CA VAL A 261 25.41 14.84 9.11
C VAL A 261 25.57 15.81 10.29
N GLU A 262 24.71 15.70 11.30
CA GLU A 262 24.81 16.53 12.51
C GLU A 262 26.11 16.29 13.26
N LYS A 263 26.54 15.02 13.41
CA LYS A 263 27.83 14.67 14.02
C LYS A 263 29.01 15.22 13.22
N LEU A 264 28.95 15.18 11.89
CA LEU A 264 29.96 15.76 11.01
C LEU A 264 30.06 17.27 11.23
N GLU A 265 28.96 18.01 11.14
CA GLU A 265 28.96 19.47 11.29
C GLU A 265 29.40 19.90 12.69
N THR A 266 28.97 19.18 13.74
CA THR A 266 29.39 19.42 15.12
C THR A 266 30.90 19.19 15.29
N THR A 267 31.41 18.04 14.85
CA THR A 267 32.85 17.71 14.96
C THR A 267 33.71 18.68 14.15
N LYS A 268 33.24 19.10 12.97
CA LYS A 268 33.90 20.08 12.13
C LYS A 268 33.94 21.45 12.82
N ALA A 269 32.84 21.90 13.42
CA ALA A 269 32.79 23.16 14.16
C ALA A 269 33.74 23.17 15.37
N GLU A 270 33.83 22.04 16.09
CA GLU A 270 34.76 21.86 17.23
C GLU A 270 36.24 21.93 16.80
N LEU A 271 36.62 21.21 15.74
CA LEU A 271 38.02 21.02 15.35
C LEU A 271 38.54 22.10 14.38
N THR A 272 37.64 22.83 13.71
CA THR A 272 37.97 23.97 12.85
C THR A 272 37.28 25.26 13.34
N PRO A 273 37.64 25.78 14.53
CA PRO A 273 37.03 26.99 15.04
C PRO A 273 37.35 28.16 14.10
N LYS A 274 36.30 28.83 13.60
CA LYS A 274 36.44 30.03 12.78
C LYS A 274 37.19 31.10 13.58
N ALA A 275 38.21 31.70 12.98
CA ALA A 275 38.87 32.87 13.56
C ALA A 275 37.83 33.96 13.82
N LYS A 276 37.69 34.41 15.09
CA LYS A 276 36.87 35.57 15.46
C LYS A 276 37.51 36.83 14.85
N PHE A 277 37.17 37.14 13.61
CA PHE A 277 37.43 38.45 13.03
C PHE A 277 36.48 39.45 13.71
N SER A 278 37.03 40.35 14.53
CA SER A 278 36.34 41.59 14.92
C SER A 278 36.74 42.69 13.95
N PHE A 279 35.76 43.33 13.31
CA PHE A 279 35.99 44.50 12.45
C PHE A 279 35.45 45.75 13.14
N LYS A 280 36.33 46.72 13.41
CA LYS A 280 35.95 48.11 13.70
C LYS A 280 35.55 48.78 12.38
N SER A 281 34.37 49.38 12.37
CA SER A 281 33.78 50.09 11.22
C SER A 281 34.60 51.34 10.83
N ARG A 282 34.91 51.49 9.53
CA ARG A 282 35.24 52.78 8.89
C ARG A 282 34.77 52.82 7.43
N LYS A 283 34.33 54.01 7.02
CA LYS A 283 33.55 54.38 5.83
C LYS A 283 34.14 54.01 4.45
N ASN A 284 33.20 53.65 3.56
CA ASN A 284 33.08 53.82 2.10
C ASN A 284 34.30 53.68 1.17
N LYS A 285 34.18 52.73 0.23
CA LYS A 285 34.28 53.02 -1.21
C LYS A 285 33.54 51.97 -2.03
N THR A 286 32.72 52.46 -2.95
CA THR A 286 31.95 51.73 -3.96
C THR A 286 32.87 50.96 -4.91
N VAL A 287 32.64 49.66 -5.02
CA VAL A 287 33.11 48.83 -6.14
C VAL A 287 31.94 47.96 -6.59
N VAL A 288 31.68 48.01 -7.89
CA VAL A 288 30.59 47.32 -8.60
C VAL A 288 30.78 45.81 -8.53
N ALA A 289 29.74 45.08 -8.13
CA ALA A 289 29.73 43.62 -8.09
C ALA A 289 29.49 43.03 -9.49
N PRO A 290 30.23 41.98 -9.92
CA PRO A 290 29.83 41.18 -11.06
C PRO A 290 28.58 40.37 -10.69
N VAL A 291 27.63 40.34 -11.63
CA VAL A 291 26.41 39.53 -11.57
C VAL A 291 26.81 38.05 -11.51
N THR A 292 26.57 37.41 -10.38
CA THR A 292 26.61 35.95 -10.24
C THR A 292 25.18 35.44 -10.36
N PRO A 293 24.88 34.42 -11.18
CA PRO A 293 23.53 33.91 -11.30
C PRO A 293 23.11 33.32 -9.95
N SER A 294 22.07 33.89 -9.35
CA SER A 294 21.38 33.29 -8.22
C SER A 294 20.64 32.05 -8.70
N VAL A 295 21.25 30.87 -8.54
CA VAL A 295 20.46 29.66 -8.41
C VAL A 295 19.81 29.74 -7.04
N GLN A 296 18.54 30.13 -7.01
CA GLN A 296 17.68 29.89 -5.86
C GLN A 296 17.70 28.38 -5.63
N LEU A 297 18.35 27.95 -4.55
CA LEU A 297 18.07 26.66 -3.95
C LEU A 297 16.58 26.67 -3.65
N ALA A 298 15.82 25.90 -4.43
CA ALA A 298 14.45 25.60 -4.10
C ALA A 298 14.45 25.07 -2.65
N LEU A 299 13.65 25.70 -1.81
CA LEU A 299 13.24 25.11 -0.54
C LEU A 299 12.85 23.65 -0.80
N PRO A 300 13.08 22.73 0.16
CA PRO A 300 12.63 21.36 0.05
C PRO A 300 11.17 21.40 -0.39
N LYS A 301 10.86 20.78 -1.53
CA LYS A 301 9.46 20.52 -1.87
C LYS A 301 8.90 19.72 -0.71
N GLU A 302 7.95 20.31 0.01
CA GLU A 302 7.07 19.54 0.90
C GLU A 302 6.61 18.30 0.15
N GLU A 303 6.60 17.16 0.85
CA GLU A 303 6.02 15.92 0.38
C GLU A 303 4.70 16.25 -0.33
N SER A 304 4.64 16.06 -1.64
CA SER A 304 3.39 16.18 -2.37
C SER A 304 2.56 14.95 -2.03
N GLU A 305 1.92 14.96 -0.85
CA GLU A 305 0.67 14.25 -0.69
C GLU A 305 -0.23 14.79 -1.80
N ILE A 306 -0.59 13.94 -2.76
CA ILE A 306 -1.56 14.30 -3.80
C ILE A 306 -2.93 14.33 -3.09
N LEU A 307 -3.15 15.38 -2.31
CA LEU A 307 -4.41 15.66 -1.66
C LEU A 307 -5.27 16.38 -2.68
N SER A 308 -6.50 15.91 -2.83
CA SER A 308 -7.48 16.62 -3.64
C SER A 308 -7.68 18.02 -3.04
N ASP A 309 -7.99 18.99 -3.89
CA ASP A 309 -8.42 20.33 -3.43
C ASP A 309 -9.62 20.25 -2.46
N ALA A 310 -10.28 19.10 -2.24
CA ALA A 310 -11.39 18.95 -1.31
C ALA A 310 -10.99 18.57 0.13
N THR A 311 -9.69 18.40 0.43
CA THR A 311 -9.23 17.92 1.74
C THR A 311 -9.13 19.04 2.79
N VAL A 312 -9.76 18.86 3.94
CA VAL A 312 -9.63 19.70 5.14
C VAL A 312 -8.43 19.23 5.96
N LEU A 313 -7.50 20.13 6.24
CA LEU A 313 -6.27 19.83 6.98
C LEU A 313 -6.34 20.40 8.40
N LEU A 314 -6.18 19.53 9.40
CA LEU A 314 -5.96 19.90 10.79
C LEU A 314 -4.60 19.34 11.20
N ARG A 315 -3.60 20.21 11.32
CA ARG A 315 -2.21 19.80 11.55
C ARG A 315 -1.50 20.63 12.60
N ASP A 316 -0.52 20.00 13.25
CA ASP A 316 0.46 20.65 14.13
C ASP A 316 -0.24 21.44 15.26
N LYS A 317 -1.13 20.75 15.97
CA LYS A 317 -1.94 21.30 17.06
C LYS A 317 -1.63 20.59 18.36
N ASP A 318 -1.56 21.36 19.44
CA ASP A 318 -1.34 20.85 20.78
C ASP A 318 -2.26 21.57 21.77
N ASN A 319 -2.77 20.83 22.76
CA ASN A 319 -3.51 21.36 23.90
C ASN A 319 -4.69 22.27 23.53
N CYS A 320 -5.51 21.85 22.56
CA CYS A 320 -6.66 22.64 22.12
C CYS A 320 -7.88 21.79 21.71
N VAL A 321 -9.02 22.46 21.58
CA VAL A 321 -10.23 21.86 21.00
C VAL A 321 -10.27 22.22 19.52
N LEU A 322 -10.43 21.22 18.65
CA LEU A 322 -10.45 21.39 17.20
C LEU A 322 -11.82 21.02 16.65
N THR A 323 -12.36 21.89 15.81
CA THR A 323 -13.60 21.65 15.06
C THR A 323 -13.38 21.88 13.57
N LEU A 324 -14.27 21.41 12.72
CA LEU A 324 -14.19 21.70 11.27
C LEU A 324 -14.21 23.22 10.93
N LYS A 325 -14.68 24.08 11.85
CA LYS A 325 -14.68 25.53 11.66
C LYS A 325 -13.30 26.16 11.81
N ASP A 326 -12.38 25.45 12.45
CA ASP A 326 -11.00 25.90 12.66
C ASP A 326 -10.11 25.63 11.44
N SER A 327 -10.70 25.14 10.34
CA SER A 327 -10.03 24.95 9.05
C SER A 327 -9.86 26.27 8.29
N GLU A 328 -8.75 26.44 7.58
CA GLU A 328 -8.38 27.67 6.87
C GLU A 328 -9.23 27.98 5.60
N ARG A 329 -10.42 27.38 5.45
CA ARG A 329 -11.24 27.52 4.24
C ARG A 329 -12.35 28.56 4.36
N LYS A 330 -12.41 29.46 3.36
CA LYS A 330 -13.61 30.23 3.03
C LYS A 330 -14.65 29.26 2.45
N GLN A 331 -15.83 29.21 3.07
CA GLN A 331 -16.97 28.40 2.63
C GLN A 331 -17.25 28.60 1.13
N GLN A 332 -16.98 27.57 0.33
CA GLN A 332 -17.57 27.37 -0.99
C GLN A 332 -18.24 26.01 -1.03
N SER A 333 -19.29 25.94 -1.83
CA SER A 333 -20.35 24.93 -1.90
C SER A 333 -19.91 23.52 -2.32
N GLN A 334 -19.13 22.84 -1.47
CA GLN A 334 -18.91 21.38 -1.57
C GLN A 334 -19.60 20.69 -0.39
N THR A 335 -20.38 19.65 -0.68
CA THR A 335 -21.16 18.90 0.31
C THR A 335 -20.40 17.72 0.93
N SER A 336 -19.36 17.21 0.25
CA SER A 336 -18.51 16.10 0.70
C SER A 336 -17.04 16.55 0.83
N VAL A 337 -16.38 16.18 1.92
CA VAL A 337 -14.97 16.53 2.21
C VAL A 337 -14.18 15.34 2.73
N ASP A 338 -12.88 15.33 2.44
CA ASP A 338 -11.91 14.45 3.10
C ASP A 338 -11.22 15.21 4.23
N ILE A 339 -10.84 14.53 5.31
CA ILE A 339 -10.19 15.15 6.47
C ILE A 339 -8.85 14.47 6.70
N LEU A 340 -7.82 15.27 6.95
CA LEU A 340 -6.52 14.78 7.42
C LEU A 340 -6.16 15.44 8.76
N LEU A 341 -6.05 14.60 9.79
CA LEU A 341 -5.52 14.92 11.10
C LEU A 341 -4.04 14.51 11.15
N SER A 342 -3.11 15.44 11.34
CA SER A 342 -1.68 15.11 11.37
C SER A 342 -0.94 15.83 12.50
N ASN A 343 -0.10 15.13 13.26
CA ASN A 343 0.71 15.73 14.33
C ASN A 343 -0.14 16.51 15.35
N ILE A 344 -1.14 15.84 15.91
CA ILE A 344 -2.05 16.44 16.90
C ILE A 344 -1.80 15.80 18.26
N HIS A 345 -1.64 16.62 19.30
CA HIS A 345 -1.29 16.19 20.65
C HIS A 345 -2.24 16.81 21.68
N HIS A 346 -2.65 16.07 22.71
CA HIS A 346 -3.44 16.60 23.85
C HIS A 346 -4.71 17.38 23.44
N CYS A 347 -5.38 16.96 22.38
CA CYS A 347 -6.51 17.70 21.81
C CYS A 347 -7.83 16.94 21.92
N VAL A 348 -8.92 17.71 21.89
CA VAL A 348 -10.27 17.18 21.66
C VAL A 348 -10.72 17.61 20.27
N VAL A 349 -10.89 16.65 19.36
CA VAL A 349 -11.27 16.87 17.96
C VAL A 349 -12.72 16.49 17.76
N ILE A 350 -13.54 17.41 17.25
CA ILE A 350 -14.97 17.24 17.02
C ILE A 350 -15.29 17.54 15.56
N LEU A 351 -15.58 16.51 14.76
CA LEU A 351 -15.78 16.63 13.31
C LEU A 351 -17.26 16.57 12.89
N GLU A 352 -18.16 16.06 13.72
CA GLU A 352 -19.60 15.97 13.38
C GLU A 352 -20.23 17.37 13.19
N GLN A 353 -20.84 17.64 12.03
CA GLN A 353 -21.58 18.88 11.74
C GLN A 353 -22.80 18.64 10.84
N ASP A 354 -23.91 19.33 11.11
CA ASP A 354 -25.23 19.12 10.49
C ASP A 354 -25.32 19.32 8.96
N ASN A 355 -24.25 19.69 8.25
CA ASN A 355 -24.28 19.99 6.82
C ASN A 355 -22.96 19.65 6.08
N VAL A 356 -22.13 18.76 6.63
CA VAL A 356 -20.87 18.34 5.99
C VAL A 356 -20.84 16.82 5.92
N GLN A 357 -20.83 16.26 4.71
CA GLN A 357 -20.59 14.83 4.52
C GLN A 357 -19.08 14.60 4.52
N ILE A 358 -18.60 13.63 5.31
CA ILE A 358 -17.20 13.26 5.36
C ILE A 358 -17.02 11.97 4.57
N SER A 359 -16.27 12.04 3.47
CA SER A 359 -16.00 10.88 2.60
C SER A 359 -14.80 10.07 3.07
N ALA A 360 -13.80 10.69 3.67
CA ALA A 360 -12.66 9.97 4.24
C ALA A 360 -12.05 10.73 5.42
N ILE A 361 -11.51 9.97 6.39
CA ILE A 361 -10.68 10.50 7.47
C ILE A 361 -9.34 9.79 7.45
N HIS A 362 -8.28 10.59 7.35
CA HIS A 362 -6.90 10.16 7.49
C HIS A 362 -6.35 10.69 8.81
N ILE A 363 -5.73 9.81 9.61
CA ILE A 363 -5.11 10.19 10.89
C ILE A 363 -3.64 9.78 10.84
N LYS A 364 -2.73 10.70 11.16
CA LYS A 364 -1.29 10.48 11.12
C LYS A 364 -0.63 11.08 12.36
N ASN A 365 0.06 10.25 13.16
CA ASN A 365 0.87 10.73 14.28
C ASN A 365 0.06 11.59 15.27
N VAL A 366 -0.98 11.01 15.86
CA VAL A 366 -1.88 11.66 16.82
C VAL A 366 -1.76 10.97 18.18
N HIS A 367 -1.63 11.76 19.24
CA HIS A 367 -1.33 11.25 20.57
C HIS A 367 -2.15 11.95 21.64
N HIS A 368 -2.61 11.24 22.67
CA HIS A 368 -3.32 11.83 23.81
C HIS A 368 -4.55 12.64 23.39
N CYS A 369 -5.33 12.14 22.43
CA CYS A 369 -6.47 12.87 21.87
C CYS A 369 -7.80 12.15 22.07
N ILE A 370 -8.88 12.92 22.10
CA ILE A 370 -10.22 12.39 21.80
C ILE A 370 -10.61 12.85 20.42
N ILE A 371 -11.05 11.92 19.58
CA ILE A 371 -11.45 12.20 18.21
C ILE A 371 -12.89 11.72 18.05
N TYR A 372 -13.81 12.67 17.99
CA TYR A 372 -15.22 12.43 17.77
C TYR A 372 -15.60 12.77 16.33
N CYS A 373 -15.78 11.73 15.52
CA CYS A 373 -16.08 11.84 14.09
C CYS A 373 -17.60 11.82 13.79
N GLY A 374 -18.38 11.15 14.64
CA GLY A 374 -19.77 10.82 14.31
C GLY A 374 -19.87 9.76 13.22
N SER A 375 -21.00 9.73 12.50
CA SER A 375 -21.21 8.82 11.37
C SER A 375 -20.72 9.47 10.06
N ILE A 376 -19.82 8.81 9.34
CA ILE A 376 -19.27 9.24 8.06
C ILE A 376 -19.64 8.25 6.95
N GLU A 377 -19.64 8.68 5.68
CA GLU A 377 -20.08 7.83 4.56
C GLU A 377 -19.00 6.87 4.07
N GLY A 378 -17.72 7.24 4.18
CA GLY A 378 -16.63 6.45 3.60
C GLY A 378 -15.66 5.88 4.63
N SER A 379 -14.37 6.07 4.40
CA SER A 379 -13.32 5.27 5.05
C SER A 379 -12.55 6.03 6.12
N VAL A 380 -12.11 5.30 7.14
CA VAL A 380 -11.09 5.76 8.10
C VAL A 380 -9.80 4.98 7.85
N LEU A 381 -8.71 5.70 7.63
CA LEU A 381 -7.36 5.16 7.54
C LEU A 381 -6.46 5.90 8.53
N MET A 382 -5.80 5.17 9.42
CA MET A 382 -4.93 5.80 10.42
C MET A 382 -3.56 5.12 10.54
N TYR A 383 -2.56 5.94 10.83
CA TYR A 383 -1.17 5.56 11.08
C TYR A 383 -0.64 6.32 12.30
N GLY A 384 -0.27 5.62 13.38
CA GLY A 384 0.31 6.29 14.56
C GLY A 384 -0.76 6.99 15.38
N LEU A 385 -1.61 6.24 16.09
CA LEU A 385 -2.57 6.77 17.07
C LEU A 385 -2.26 6.17 18.44
N THR A 386 -1.92 6.99 19.43
CA THR A 386 -1.62 6.46 20.78
C THR A 386 -2.35 7.19 21.91
N ASP A 387 -2.65 6.45 22.98
CA ASP A 387 -3.23 6.99 24.22
C ASP A 387 -4.47 7.83 23.96
N SER A 388 -5.36 7.36 23.09
CA SER A 388 -6.42 8.17 22.50
C SER A 388 -7.77 7.45 22.50
N VAL A 389 -8.85 8.24 22.39
CA VAL A 389 -10.20 7.73 22.19
C VAL A 389 -10.69 8.13 20.81
N LEU A 390 -11.17 7.17 20.02
CA LEU A 390 -11.76 7.42 18.70
C LEU A 390 -13.23 7.01 18.69
N VAL A 391 -14.11 7.88 18.20
CA VAL A 391 -15.55 7.60 18.09
C VAL A 391 -16.00 7.84 16.66
N VAL A 392 -16.33 6.77 15.95
CA VAL A 392 -16.61 6.84 14.51
C VAL A 392 -17.57 5.75 14.04
N GLY A 393 -18.50 6.14 13.17
CA GLY A 393 -19.24 5.24 12.29
C GLY A 393 -18.75 5.39 10.86
N CYS A 394 -18.42 4.31 10.15
CA CYS A 394 -17.83 4.38 8.80
C CYS A 394 -18.14 3.14 7.95
N HIS A 395 -17.85 3.19 6.65
CA HIS A 395 -17.95 2.01 5.78
C HIS A 395 -16.72 1.10 5.90
N GLN A 396 -15.52 1.68 5.88
CA GLN A 396 -14.24 0.95 5.95
C GLN A 396 -13.36 1.51 7.05
N PHE A 397 -12.69 0.63 7.79
CA PHE A 397 -11.82 1.00 8.90
C PHE A 397 -10.50 0.24 8.80
N ARG A 398 -9.38 0.98 8.73
CA ARG A 398 -8.04 0.43 8.80
C ARG A 398 -7.15 1.25 9.73
N MET A 399 -6.47 0.55 10.64
CA MET A 399 -5.58 1.13 11.62
C MET A 399 -4.20 0.47 11.61
N HIS A 400 -3.16 1.28 11.66
CA HIS A 400 -1.78 0.84 11.65
C HIS A 400 -0.99 1.56 12.74
N ASP A 401 -0.08 0.87 13.42
CA ASP A 401 0.85 1.46 14.42
C ASP A 401 0.09 2.22 15.53
N ALA A 402 -0.93 1.59 16.10
CA ALA A 402 -1.76 2.20 17.16
C ALA A 402 -1.60 1.48 18.49
N HIS A 403 -1.48 2.25 19.57
CA HIS A 403 -1.15 1.73 20.89
C HIS A 403 -1.99 2.37 21.97
N HIS A 404 -2.65 1.54 22.79
CA HIS A 404 -3.46 2.03 23.92
C HIS A 404 -4.59 2.96 23.46
N VAL A 405 -5.52 2.40 22.68
CA VAL A 405 -6.60 3.18 22.04
C VAL A 405 -7.95 2.55 22.33
N ASP A 406 -8.87 3.38 22.78
CA ASP A 406 -10.29 3.03 22.93
C ASP A 406 -11.08 3.50 21.72
N ILE A 407 -11.82 2.59 21.10
CA ILE A 407 -12.56 2.85 19.87
C ILE A 407 -14.04 2.55 20.09
N MET A 408 -14.88 3.58 20.01
CA MET A 408 -16.32 3.41 19.85
C MET A 408 -16.61 3.32 18.34
N LEU A 409 -16.83 2.10 17.83
CA LEU A 409 -16.87 1.82 16.40
C LEU A 409 -18.25 1.38 15.91
N HIS A 410 -18.67 1.93 14.79
CA HIS A 410 -19.68 1.35 13.91
C HIS A 410 -19.05 1.16 12.53
N VAL A 411 -19.10 -0.05 11.99
CA VAL A 411 -18.49 -0.32 10.68
C VAL A 411 -19.28 -1.35 9.88
N THR A 412 -19.54 -1.05 8.60
CA THR A 412 -20.36 -1.90 7.72
C THR A 412 -19.54 -2.88 6.88
N SER A 413 -18.21 -2.86 7.02
CA SER A 413 -17.26 -3.87 6.50
C SER A 413 -16.35 -4.40 7.63
N ARG A 414 -15.51 -5.39 7.34
CA ARG A 414 -14.59 -5.95 8.35
C ARG A 414 -13.48 -4.94 8.67
N PRO A 415 -13.37 -4.47 9.93
CA PRO A 415 -12.31 -3.54 10.31
C PRO A 415 -10.98 -4.28 10.47
N ILE A 416 -9.86 -3.63 10.11
CA ILE A 416 -8.52 -4.23 10.11
C ILE A 416 -7.56 -3.41 10.98
N ILE A 417 -6.74 -4.10 11.77
CA ILE A 417 -5.59 -3.54 12.49
C ILE A 417 -4.29 -4.19 12.06
N GLU A 418 -3.21 -3.41 12.08
CA GLU A 418 -1.85 -3.84 11.74
C GLU A 418 -0.87 -3.18 12.73
N ASP A 419 0.15 -3.89 13.18
CA ASP A 419 1.18 -3.39 14.11
C ASP A 419 0.66 -2.61 15.33
N SER A 420 -0.51 -3.01 15.84
CA SER A 420 -1.23 -2.31 16.90
C SER A 420 -1.34 -3.18 18.16
N ASN A 421 -1.47 -2.59 19.34
CA ASN A 421 -1.71 -3.32 20.60
C ASN A 421 -2.51 -2.50 21.62
N ASN A 422 -3.06 -3.18 22.63
CA ASN A 422 -3.89 -2.59 23.68
C ASN A 422 -5.07 -1.78 23.11
N ILE A 423 -5.79 -2.38 22.16
CA ILE A 423 -6.97 -1.75 21.54
C ILE A 423 -8.25 -2.25 22.21
N GLN A 424 -9.10 -1.36 22.70
CA GLN A 424 -10.43 -1.73 23.20
C GLN A 424 -11.52 -1.23 22.26
N VAL A 425 -12.46 -2.11 21.87
CA VAL A 425 -13.53 -1.73 20.96
C VAL A 425 -14.90 -1.82 21.63
N GLY A 426 -15.61 -0.70 21.65
CA GLY A 426 -16.99 -0.57 22.08
C GLY A 426 -17.93 -0.31 20.90
N ARG A 427 -19.22 -0.60 21.07
CA ARG A 427 -20.23 -0.41 20.02
C ARG A 427 -20.63 1.06 19.89
N PHE A 428 -20.42 1.67 18.74
CA PHE A 428 -21.08 2.94 18.40
C PHE A 428 -22.43 2.68 17.73
N HIS A 429 -23.44 3.45 18.12
CA HIS A 429 -24.81 3.27 17.62
C HIS A 429 -25.09 4.27 16.48
N CYS A 430 -25.31 3.73 15.29
CA CYS A 430 -25.71 4.46 14.07
C CYS A 430 -26.98 3.83 13.50
N ASN A 431 -27.59 4.45 12.48
CA ASN A 431 -28.89 4.05 11.94
C ASN A 431 -28.89 2.75 11.11
N ASP A 432 -27.72 2.17 10.83
CA ASP A 432 -27.59 0.95 10.03
C ASP A 432 -27.72 -0.34 10.87
N ASP A 433 -28.35 -1.36 10.29
CA ASP A 433 -28.59 -2.66 10.94
C ASP A 433 -27.31 -3.52 11.03
N VAL A 434 -26.30 -3.23 10.20
CA VAL A 434 -25.06 -4.01 10.10
C VAL A 434 -23.93 -3.30 10.84
N ASN A 435 -23.30 -3.97 11.81
CA ASN A 435 -22.14 -3.43 12.50
C ASN A 435 -21.15 -4.56 12.86
N TYR A 436 -19.94 -4.50 12.28
CA TYR A 436 -18.85 -5.46 12.47
C TYR A 436 -17.80 -5.02 13.50
N TYR A 437 -18.15 -4.11 14.43
CA TYR A 437 -17.21 -3.60 15.44
C TYR A 437 -16.55 -4.69 16.29
N ASP A 438 -17.21 -5.83 16.49
CA ASP A 438 -16.75 -6.98 17.26
C ASP A 438 -15.99 -8.03 16.44
N GLN A 439 -15.75 -7.76 15.15
CA GLN A 439 -15.06 -8.64 14.20
C GLN A 439 -13.78 -7.99 13.67
N LEU A 440 -13.00 -7.40 14.57
CA LEU A 440 -11.72 -6.75 14.26
C LEU A 440 -10.65 -7.78 13.86
N GLU A 441 -10.18 -7.67 12.62
CA GLU A 441 -9.14 -8.54 12.07
C GLU A 441 -7.76 -7.94 12.35
N ASP A 442 -6.88 -8.73 12.95
CA ASP A 442 -5.47 -8.38 13.12
C ASP A 442 -4.65 -9.03 12.01
N PHE A 443 -4.21 -8.20 11.06
CA PHE A 443 -3.59 -8.65 9.82
C PHE A 443 -2.29 -9.43 10.06
N ASN A 444 -1.52 -9.04 11.09
CA ASN A 444 -0.25 -9.68 11.43
C ASN A 444 -0.44 -10.90 12.34
N TRP A 445 -1.66 -11.16 12.81
CA TRP A 445 -2.00 -12.32 13.64
C TRP A 445 -2.64 -13.46 12.84
N LEU A 446 -1.81 -14.22 12.13
CA LEU A 446 -2.25 -15.33 11.26
C LEU A 446 -2.64 -16.61 12.03
N LYS A 447 -2.79 -16.57 13.36
CA LYS A 447 -3.12 -17.73 14.20
C LYS A 447 -4.65 -17.89 14.31
N LYS A 448 -5.11 -19.13 14.56
CA LYS A 448 -6.54 -19.44 14.74
C LYS A 448 -7.16 -18.87 16.01
N GLN A 449 -6.34 -18.54 17.02
CA GLN A 449 -6.80 -17.96 18.28
C GLN A 449 -7.08 -16.47 18.12
N ALA A 450 -7.94 -15.91 18.96
CA ALA A 450 -8.16 -14.46 19.00
C ALA A 450 -6.84 -13.70 19.18
N SER A 451 -6.73 -12.55 18.51
CA SER A 451 -5.56 -11.68 18.68
C SER A 451 -5.51 -11.17 20.11
N PRO A 452 -4.34 -11.17 20.77
CA PRO A 452 -4.17 -10.55 22.08
C PRO A 452 -4.09 -9.03 22.00
N ASN A 453 -3.99 -8.46 20.80
CA ASN A 453 -3.74 -7.03 20.59
C ASN A 453 -5.00 -6.17 20.72
N TRP A 454 -6.17 -6.79 20.77
CA TRP A 454 -7.42 -6.07 20.95
C TRP A 454 -8.43 -6.88 21.77
N THR A 455 -9.34 -6.19 22.45
CA THR A 455 -10.43 -6.78 23.21
C THR A 455 -11.72 -5.99 23.04
N LEU A 456 -12.86 -6.60 23.35
CA LEU A 456 -14.10 -5.84 23.54
C LEU A 456 -13.99 -5.01 24.82
N MET A 457 -14.48 -3.78 24.73
CA MET A 457 -14.55 -2.86 25.86
C MET A 457 -15.53 -3.38 26.91
N ASP A 458 -15.17 -3.30 28.19
CA ASP A 458 -16.06 -3.68 29.28
C ASP A 458 -17.22 -2.68 29.45
N GLN A 459 -18.26 -3.09 30.19
CA GLN A 459 -19.48 -2.29 30.36
C GLN A 459 -19.26 -0.99 31.15
N ASP A 460 -18.32 -0.97 32.10
CA ASP A 460 -18.05 0.20 32.94
C ASP A 460 -17.34 1.27 32.09
N ARG A 461 -16.29 0.86 31.37
CA ARG A 461 -15.55 1.73 30.45
C ARG A 461 -16.43 2.25 29.32
N TYR A 462 -17.22 1.36 28.72
CA TYR A 462 -18.21 1.72 27.71
C TYR A 462 -19.21 2.77 28.23
N SER A 463 -19.74 2.57 29.44
CA SER A 463 -20.69 3.51 30.06
C SER A 463 -20.07 4.88 30.34
N VAL A 464 -18.81 4.91 30.78
CA VAL A 464 -18.06 6.15 31.02
C VAL A 464 -17.90 6.96 29.73
N ILE A 465 -17.40 6.32 28.67
CA ILE A 465 -17.21 6.98 27.37
C ILE A 465 -18.57 7.44 26.82
N ASN A 466 -19.58 6.57 26.81
CA ASN A 466 -20.89 6.90 26.25
C ASN A 466 -21.60 8.05 27.00
N LYS A 467 -21.47 8.11 28.33
CA LYS A 467 -22.03 9.22 29.13
C LYS A 467 -21.36 10.54 28.80
N GLN A 468 -20.03 10.56 28.69
CA GLN A 468 -19.29 11.80 28.42
C GLN A 468 -19.40 12.26 26.96
N LEU A 469 -19.66 11.34 26.01
CA LEU A 469 -19.95 11.72 24.62
C LEU A 469 -21.16 12.65 24.50
N SER A 470 -22.18 12.45 25.35
CA SER A 470 -23.34 13.36 25.38
C SER A 470 -22.95 14.79 25.78
N VAL A 471 -21.94 14.95 26.65
CA VAL A 471 -21.42 16.24 27.09
C VAL A 471 -20.61 16.91 25.98
N LEU A 472 -19.73 16.15 25.32
CA LEU A 472 -18.89 16.61 24.19
C LEU A 472 -19.74 17.16 23.02
N LYS A 473 -20.96 16.65 22.81
CA LYS A 473 -21.89 17.14 21.78
C LYS A 473 -22.52 18.49 22.10
N THR A 474 -22.65 18.84 23.38
CA THR A 474 -23.48 19.96 23.84
C THR A 474 -22.69 21.17 24.33
N ASP A 475 -21.50 20.94 24.88
CA ASP A 475 -20.68 21.99 25.49
C ASP A 475 -19.71 22.58 24.44
N LYS A 476 -19.39 23.87 24.52
CA LYS A 476 -18.47 24.59 23.59
C LYS A 476 -17.43 25.41 24.36
N THR A 477 -17.09 24.98 25.57
CA THR A 477 -16.25 25.72 26.52
C THR A 477 -14.86 25.10 26.65
N GLU A 478 -13.90 25.87 27.18
CA GLU A 478 -12.53 25.39 27.50
C GLU A 478 -12.52 24.18 28.45
N ASP A 479 -13.60 23.98 29.21
CA ASP A 479 -13.86 22.82 30.05
C ASP A 479 -13.87 21.48 29.29
N LEU A 480 -14.12 21.49 27.97
CA LEU A 480 -14.10 20.30 27.12
C LEU A 480 -12.73 19.62 27.10
N LEU A 481 -11.65 20.38 27.19
CA LEU A 481 -10.30 19.82 27.15
C LEU A 481 -10.00 19.05 28.44
N LEU A 482 -10.33 19.62 29.60
CA LEU A 482 -10.15 18.98 30.90
C LEU A 482 -11.08 17.77 31.09
N LYS A 483 -12.38 17.92 30.74
CA LYS A 483 -13.37 16.82 30.81
C LYS A 483 -13.06 15.74 29.78
N GLY A 484 -12.63 16.14 28.59
CA GLY A 484 -12.24 15.24 27.53
C GLY A 484 -11.02 14.41 27.92
N LEU A 485 -9.88 15.03 28.23
CA LEU A 485 -8.65 14.27 28.50
C LEU A 485 -8.78 13.30 29.70
N SER A 486 -9.77 13.50 30.60
CA SER A 486 -10.12 12.52 31.63
C SER A 486 -10.67 11.17 31.11
N LEU A 487 -11.07 11.12 29.84
CA LEU A 487 -11.51 9.91 29.14
C LEU A 487 -10.36 9.15 28.49
N LEU A 488 -9.11 9.61 28.53
CA LEU A 488 -8.03 8.84 27.94
C LEU A 488 -7.89 7.48 28.67
N PRO A 489 -7.45 6.43 27.96
CA PRO A 489 -7.14 5.14 28.59
C PRO A 489 -6.14 5.34 29.75
N THR A 490 -6.43 4.76 30.91
CA THR A 490 -5.51 4.78 32.06
C THR A 490 -4.61 3.56 32.01
N GLU A 491 -3.30 3.73 32.26
CA GLU A 491 -2.29 2.65 32.30
C GLU A 491 -2.69 1.45 33.19
#